data_AF-A0A0F2PXX8-F1
#
_entry.id   AF-A0A0F2PXX8-F1
#
_cell.length_a   1.000
_cell.length_b   1.000
_cell.length_c   1.000
_cell.angle_alpha   90.00
_cell.angle_beta   90.00
_cell.angle_gamma   90.00
#
_symmetry.space_group_name_H-M   'P 1'
#
loop_
_entity.id
_entity.type
_entity.pdbx_description
1 polymer ?
#
loop_
_entity_poly.entity_id
_entity_poly.type
_entity_poly.pdbx_seq_one_letter_code
_entity_poly.pdbx_strand_id
1 'polypeptide(L)'
;LARPDAAHLAIVGTGEQAEHHLDAMICIRKITRLSVAGRSNDKTAAFAARAADLYPDLEISHGVDIEAAIADADIVCTVTASPTPIVKGEWIAAGAHLNIVGSSIPTMREVDDEMVRRGAIWVDYLPSTLSQAGEIVDMIKAGAFSADQLQGEIGAQLSGEIPGRSSPDQITVYRSLGIAAQDLAAAHHVLTRAQAANRGQHVSMN
;
A
#
# COMPACT_ATOMS: atom_id res chain seq x y z
N LEU A 1 6.16 8.38 4.95
CA LEU A 1 7.30 7.61 4.39
C LEU A 1 7.64 7.98 2.95
N ALA A 2 6.67 8.25 2.06
CA ALA A 2 6.93 8.83 0.73
C ALA A 2 7.61 10.21 0.81
N ARG A 3 8.38 10.56 -0.24
CA ARG A 3 8.97 11.89 -0.40
C ARG A 3 7.88 12.98 -0.36
N PRO A 4 8.17 14.19 0.14
CA PRO A 4 7.18 15.27 0.21
C PRO A 4 6.69 15.75 -1.17
N ASP A 5 7.54 15.63 -2.19
CA ASP A 5 7.32 16.04 -3.58
C ASP A 5 6.77 14.92 -4.47
N ALA A 6 6.44 13.75 -3.89
CA ALA A 6 5.84 12.64 -4.62
C ALA A 6 4.54 13.04 -5.33
N ALA A 7 4.50 12.84 -6.64
CA ALA A 7 3.42 13.30 -7.51
C ALA A 7 2.94 12.24 -8.52
N HIS A 8 3.74 11.18 -8.76
CA HIS A 8 3.34 10.04 -9.59
C HIS A 8 2.98 8.82 -8.73
N LEU A 9 1.72 8.42 -8.80
CA LEU A 9 1.19 7.21 -8.17
C LEU A 9 1.05 6.09 -9.20
N ALA A 10 1.56 4.91 -8.90
CA ALA A 10 1.22 3.69 -9.60
C ALA A 10 0.36 2.78 -8.73
N ILE A 11 -0.71 2.22 -9.29
CA ILE A 11 -1.56 1.22 -8.64
C ILE A 11 -1.51 -0.07 -9.46
N VAL A 12 -1.03 -1.14 -8.81
CA VAL A 12 -1.01 -2.50 -9.36
C VAL A 12 -2.17 -3.26 -8.75
N GLY A 13 -3.19 -3.52 -9.56
CA GLY A 13 -4.48 -4.08 -9.14
C GLY A 13 -5.64 -3.13 -9.37
N THR A 14 -6.83 -3.69 -9.60
CA THR A 14 -8.04 -2.93 -9.99
C THR A 14 -9.27 -3.36 -9.17
N GLY A 15 -9.04 -3.90 -7.97
CA GLY A 15 -10.10 -4.28 -7.04
C GLY A 15 -10.57 -3.12 -6.18
N GLU A 16 -11.45 -3.37 -5.23
CA GLU A 16 -11.98 -2.37 -4.29
C GLU A 16 -10.88 -1.56 -3.57
N GLN A 17 -9.80 -2.23 -3.18
CA GLN A 17 -8.67 -1.57 -2.53
C GLN A 17 -7.98 -0.52 -3.43
N ALA A 18 -8.02 -0.68 -4.75
CA ALA A 18 -7.41 0.28 -5.68
C ALA A 18 -8.09 1.66 -5.59
N GLU A 19 -9.42 1.69 -5.47
CA GLU A 19 -10.20 2.94 -5.38
C GLU A 19 -9.89 3.66 -4.07
N HIS A 20 -9.93 2.94 -2.95
CA HIS A 20 -9.64 3.51 -1.64
C HIS A 20 -8.17 3.97 -1.51
N HIS A 21 -7.22 3.27 -2.15
CA HIS A 21 -5.83 3.69 -2.16
C HIS A 21 -5.61 4.93 -3.03
N LEU A 22 -6.30 5.06 -4.16
CA LEU A 22 -6.28 6.29 -4.95
C LEU A 22 -6.75 7.48 -4.11
N ASP A 23 -7.91 7.35 -3.48
CA ASP A 23 -8.50 8.39 -2.62
C ASP A 23 -7.56 8.76 -1.47
N ALA A 24 -7.02 7.76 -0.77
CA ALA A 24 -6.12 7.98 0.35
C ALA A 24 -4.84 8.71 -0.08
N MET A 25 -4.22 8.31 -1.20
CA MET A 25 -2.98 8.91 -1.68
C MET A 25 -3.18 10.35 -2.14
N ILE A 26 -4.27 10.64 -2.86
CA ILE A 26 -4.63 12.01 -3.27
C ILE A 26 -4.89 12.91 -2.05
N CYS A 27 -5.47 12.37 -0.97
CA CYS A 27 -5.68 13.14 0.26
C CYS A 27 -4.38 13.59 0.94
N ILE A 28 -3.29 12.84 0.79
CA ILE A 28 -2.04 13.06 1.54
C ILE A 28 -0.87 13.56 0.69
N ARG A 29 -0.97 13.50 -0.64
CA ARG A 29 0.07 13.94 -1.58
C ARG A 29 -0.57 14.64 -2.78
N LYS A 30 0.17 15.58 -3.36
CA LYS A 30 -0.25 16.28 -4.57
C LYS A 30 0.00 15.40 -5.80
N ILE A 31 -0.77 14.33 -5.90
CA ILE A 31 -0.71 13.40 -7.03
C ILE A 31 -1.23 14.12 -8.29
N THR A 32 -0.45 14.04 -9.37
CA THR A 32 -0.78 14.65 -10.68
C THR A 32 -0.76 13.63 -11.81
N ARG A 33 -0.08 12.48 -11.61
CA ARG A 33 -0.03 11.36 -12.55
C ARG A 33 -0.46 10.08 -11.85
N LEU A 34 -1.25 9.25 -12.52
CA LEU A 34 -1.66 7.92 -12.10
C LEU A 34 -1.35 6.90 -13.19
N SER A 35 -0.59 5.87 -12.87
CA SER A 35 -0.39 4.70 -13.73
C SER A 35 -1.13 3.49 -13.16
N VAL A 36 -1.94 2.84 -13.98
CA VAL A 36 -2.75 1.69 -13.56
C VAL A 36 -2.30 0.45 -14.32
N ALA A 37 -1.88 -0.58 -13.57
CA ALA A 37 -1.48 -1.85 -14.14
C ALA A 37 -2.24 -3.02 -13.50
N GLY A 38 -2.42 -4.09 -14.27
CA GLY A 38 -3.09 -5.28 -13.82
C GLY A 38 -3.19 -6.32 -14.93
N ARG A 39 -3.67 -7.52 -14.57
CA ARG A 39 -3.74 -8.66 -15.51
C ARG A 39 -4.76 -8.47 -16.66
N SER A 40 -5.73 -7.58 -16.50
CA SER A 40 -6.84 -7.42 -17.44
C SER A 40 -6.92 -5.97 -17.91
N ASN A 41 -6.64 -5.76 -19.20
CA ASN A 41 -6.71 -4.45 -19.82
C ASN A 41 -8.09 -3.81 -19.65
N ASP A 42 -9.17 -4.57 -19.87
CA ASP A 42 -10.54 -4.09 -19.68
C ASP A 42 -10.80 -3.59 -18.26
N LYS A 43 -10.31 -4.31 -17.24
CA LYS A 43 -10.46 -3.88 -15.84
C LYS A 43 -9.62 -2.65 -15.51
N THR A 44 -8.40 -2.56 -16.04
CA THR A 44 -7.56 -1.36 -15.87
C THR A 44 -8.18 -0.14 -16.55
N ALA A 45 -8.73 -0.30 -17.75
CA ALA A 45 -9.43 0.76 -18.47
C ALA A 45 -10.69 1.21 -17.73
N ALA A 46 -11.49 0.26 -17.22
CA ALA A 46 -12.69 0.57 -16.44
C ALA A 46 -12.36 1.31 -15.14
N PHE A 47 -11.30 0.92 -14.44
CA PHE A 47 -10.83 1.63 -13.24
C PHE A 47 -10.33 3.04 -13.59
N ALA A 48 -9.51 3.17 -14.64
CA ALA A 48 -8.99 4.45 -15.11
C ALA A 48 -10.12 5.41 -15.51
N ALA A 49 -11.19 4.92 -16.16
CA ALA A 49 -12.35 5.72 -16.51
C ALA A 49 -13.06 6.27 -15.26
N ARG A 50 -13.32 5.43 -14.25
CA ARG A 50 -13.92 5.89 -12.98
C ARG A 50 -13.03 6.89 -12.24
N ALA A 51 -11.71 6.66 -12.26
CA ALA A 51 -10.74 7.58 -11.68
C ALA A 51 -10.73 8.94 -12.40
N ALA A 52 -10.84 8.96 -13.74
CA ALA A 52 -10.93 10.19 -14.53
C ALA A 52 -12.22 10.98 -14.23
N ASP A 53 -13.34 10.29 -14.02
CA ASP A 53 -14.62 10.94 -13.65
C ASP A 53 -14.55 11.62 -12.28
N LEU A 54 -13.86 11.01 -11.31
CA LEU A 54 -13.70 11.55 -9.96
C LEU A 54 -12.59 12.62 -9.87
N TYR A 55 -11.53 12.44 -10.66
CA TYR A 55 -10.31 13.25 -10.61
C TYR A 55 -9.93 13.75 -12.02
N PRO A 56 -10.68 14.72 -12.58
CA PRO A 56 -10.51 15.14 -13.98
C PRO A 56 -9.18 15.81 -14.29
N ASP A 57 -8.47 16.32 -13.27
CA ASP A 57 -7.16 16.95 -13.42
C ASP A 57 -5.98 15.94 -13.37
N LEU A 58 -6.28 14.67 -13.14
CA LEU A 58 -5.27 13.61 -13.02
C LEU A 58 -4.87 13.11 -14.41
N GLU A 59 -3.58 13.08 -14.72
CA GLU A 59 -3.08 12.41 -15.91
C GLU A 59 -3.05 10.90 -15.67
N ILE A 60 -3.95 10.16 -16.33
CA ILE A 60 -4.12 8.72 -16.09
C ILE A 60 -3.60 7.91 -17.27
N SER A 61 -2.70 6.96 -16.99
CA SER A 61 -2.21 5.97 -17.94
C SER A 61 -2.66 4.56 -17.52
N HIS A 62 -2.97 3.72 -18.51
CA HIS A 62 -3.32 2.31 -18.30
C HIS A 62 -2.99 1.49 -19.56
N GLY A 63 -3.08 0.16 -19.46
CA GLY A 63 -2.83 -0.75 -20.59
C GLY A 63 -1.36 -0.98 -20.92
N VAL A 64 -0.46 -0.53 -20.03
CA VAL A 64 0.96 -0.89 -20.03
C VAL A 64 1.19 -2.09 -19.10
N ASP A 65 2.34 -2.75 -19.23
CA ASP A 65 2.74 -3.78 -18.27
C ASP A 65 3.11 -3.17 -16.89
N ILE A 66 3.27 -4.06 -15.90
CA ILE A 66 3.54 -3.65 -14.52
C ILE A 66 4.89 -2.95 -14.39
N GLU A 67 5.92 -3.41 -15.10
CA GLU A 67 7.26 -2.83 -15.04
C GLU A 67 7.24 -1.38 -15.53
N ALA A 68 6.64 -1.13 -16.69
CA ALA A 68 6.53 0.21 -17.25
C ALA A 68 5.69 1.15 -16.37
N ALA A 69 4.63 0.65 -15.74
CA ALA A 69 3.76 1.45 -14.88
C ALA A 69 4.45 1.94 -13.59
N ILE A 70 5.43 1.19 -13.07
CA ILE A 70 6.07 1.49 -11.79
C ILE A 70 7.47 2.10 -11.93
N ALA A 71 8.07 2.05 -13.12
CA ALA A 71 9.48 2.41 -13.35
C ALA A 71 9.84 3.85 -12.92
N ASP A 72 8.93 4.82 -13.11
CA ASP A 72 9.10 6.23 -12.71
C ASP A 72 8.10 6.66 -11.63
N ALA A 73 7.49 5.71 -10.91
CA ALA A 73 6.51 6.00 -9.88
C ALA A 73 7.18 6.45 -8.56
N ASP A 74 6.67 7.53 -7.97
CA ASP A 74 7.09 7.99 -6.65
C ASP A 74 6.48 7.13 -5.54
N ILE A 75 5.24 6.70 -5.76
CA ILE A 75 4.47 5.85 -4.85
C ILE A 75 3.92 4.69 -5.66
N VAL A 76 4.09 3.46 -5.17
CA VAL A 76 3.52 2.25 -5.76
C VAL A 76 2.61 1.58 -4.72
N CYS A 77 1.36 1.34 -5.07
CA CYS A 77 0.43 0.55 -4.27
C CYS A 77 0.20 -0.81 -4.94
N THR A 78 0.57 -1.90 -4.28
CA THR A 78 0.19 -3.26 -4.73
C THR A 78 -1.02 -3.73 -3.93
N VAL A 79 -2.13 -3.93 -4.65
CA VAL A 79 -3.46 -4.23 -4.09
C VAL A 79 -4.08 -5.41 -4.84
N THR A 80 -3.29 -6.46 -5.04
CA THR A 80 -3.66 -7.66 -5.79
C THR A 80 -3.86 -8.88 -4.91
N ALA A 81 -4.55 -9.87 -5.46
CA ALA A 81 -4.63 -11.22 -4.93
C ALA A 81 -3.66 -12.16 -5.66
N SER A 82 -2.50 -11.68 -6.12
CA SER A 82 -1.52 -12.55 -6.78
C SER A 82 -0.90 -13.51 -5.76
N PRO A 83 -0.85 -14.83 -6.06
CA PRO A 83 -0.17 -15.78 -5.19
C PRO A 83 1.36 -15.76 -5.36
N THR A 84 1.85 -15.18 -6.45
CA THR A 84 3.28 -15.14 -6.79
C THR A 84 3.74 -13.71 -7.06
N PRO A 85 5.04 -13.41 -6.90
CA PRO A 85 5.58 -12.08 -7.16
C PRO A 85 5.22 -11.59 -8.57
N ILE A 86 4.69 -10.37 -8.64
CA ILE A 86 4.36 -9.65 -9.87
C ILE A 86 5.05 -8.29 -9.95
N VAL A 87 5.64 -7.83 -8.85
CA VAL A 87 6.51 -6.65 -8.79
C VAL A 87 7.89 -7.13 -8.37
N LYS A 88 8.90 -6.74 -9.14
CA LYS A 88 10.29 -7.04 -8.81
C LYS A 88 10.97 -5.84 -8.20
N GLY A 89 11.83 -6.08 -7.21
CA GLY A 89 12.63 -5.04 -6.59
C GLY A 89 13.46 -4.27 -7.62
N GLU A 90 14.02 -4.95 -8.63
CA GLU A 90 14.85 -4.36 -9.69
C GLU A 90 14.15 -3.25 -10.48
N TRP A 91 12.83 -3.30 -10.62
CA TRP A 91 12.02 -2.32 -11.35
C TRP A 91 11.78 -1.02 -10.58
N ILE A 92 11.99 -1.04 -9.26
CA ILE A 92 11.67 0.09 -8.39
C ILE A 92 12.78 1.13 -8.42
N ALA A 93 12.39 2.36 -8.76
CA ALA A 93 13.28 3.52 -8.75
C ALA A 93 13.80 3.85 -7.33
N ALA A 94 15.01 4.40 -7.27
CA ALA A 94 15.51 5.01 -6.05
C ALA A 94 14.55 6.10 -5.56
N GLY A 95 14.35 6.18 -4.25
CA GLY A 95 13.47 7.16 -3.62
C GLY A 95 11.98 6.83 -3.63
N ALA A 96 11.55 5.77 -4.33
CA ALA A 96 10.16 5.34 -4.35
C ALA A 96 9.66 4.93 -2.95
N HIS A 97 8.35 5.01 -2.76
CA HIS A 97 7.64 4.46 -1.61
C HIS A 97 6.62 3.40 -2.05
N LEU A 98 6.60 2.27 -1.37
CA LEU A 98 5.67 1.19 -1.67
C LEU A 98 4.68 0.99 -0.53
N ASN A 99 3.41 0.85 -0.86
CA ASN A 99 2.39 0.26 0.00
C ASN A 99 2.11 -1.16 -0.53
N ILE A 100 2.55 -2.17 0.21
CA ILE A 100 2.29 -3.57 -0.11
C ILE A 100 1.10 -4.02 0.73
N VAL A 101 -0.05 -4.23 0.09
CA VAL A 101 -1.35 -4.37 0.78
C VAL A 101 -2.02 -5.70 0.46
N GLY A 102 -1.58 -6.41 -0.58
CA GLY A 102 -2.14 -7.69 -0.96
C GLY A 102 -2.13 -8.74 0.15
N SER A 103 -2.66 -9.91 -0.21
CA SER A 103 -3.06 -11.01 0.68
C SER A 103 -2.28 -11.19 2.00
N SER A 104 -3.01 -11.46 3.08
CA SER A 104 -2.49 -11.89 4.39
C SER A 104 -2.35 -13.42 4.50
N ILE A 105 -2.45 -14.14 3.39
CA ILE A 105 -2.23 -15.59 3.33
C ILE A 105 -0.72 -15.84 3.24
N PRO A 106 -0.10 -16.59 4.17
CA PRO A 106 1.37 -16.77 4.22
C PRO A 106 2.01 -17.34 2.95
N THR A 107 1.26 -18.04 2.11
CA THR A 107 1.75 -18.62 0.85
C THR A 107 1.64 -17.68 -0.35
N MET A 108 1.12 -16.47 -0.15
CA MET A 108 0.94 -15.46 -1.19
C MET A 108 1.89 -14.30 -0.96
N ARG A 109 2.43 -13.77 -2.05
CA ARG A 109 3.28 -12.59 -2.06
C ARG A 109 3.18 -11.85 -3.37
N GLU A 110 3.14 -10.52 -3.31
CA GLU A 110 3.07 -9.66 -4.50
C GLU A 110 4.44 -9.22 -5.02
N VAL A 111 5.44 -9.23 -4.13
CA VAL A 111 6.80 -8.77 -4.41
C VAL A 111 7.81 -9.89 -4.28
N ASP A 112 8.94 -9.74 -4.96
CA ASP A 112 10.05 -10.68 -4.87
C ASP A 112 10.99 -10.40 -3.69
N ASP A 113 11.92 -11.31 -3.47
CA ASP A 113 12.92 -11.22 -2.41
C ASP A 113 13.81 -9.97 -2.56
N GLU A 114 14.06 -9.52 -3.79
CA GLU A 114 14.87 -8.33 -4.04
C GLU A 114 14.19 -7.06 -3.52
N MET A 115 12.86 -6.97 -3.64
CA MET A 115 12.10 -5.87 -3.05
C MET A 115 12.24 -5.86 -1.52
N VAL A 116 12.16 -7.03 -0.87
CA VAL A 116 12.33 -7.15 0.58
C VAL A 116 13.75 -6.73 1.00
N ARG A 117 14.79 -7.10 0.24
CA ARG A 117 16.18 -6.69 0.54
C ARG A 117 16.43 -5.20 0.37
N ARG A 118 15.87 -4.58 -0.68
CA ARG A 118 16.11 -3.16 -1.01
C ARG A 118 15.29 -2.20 -0.17
N GLY A 119 14.14 -2.64 0.34
CA GLY A 119 13.21 -1.80 1.08
C GLY A 119 13.63 -1.58 2.53
N ALA A 120 13.52 -0.34 3.00
CA ALA A 120 13.36 -0.08 4.42
C ALA A 120 11.88 -0.31 4.78
N ILE A 121 11.58 -1.39 5.51
CA ILE A 121 10.22 -1.91 5.70
C ILE A 121 9.67 -1.50 7.07
N TRP A 122 8.59 -0.72 7.06
CA TRP A 122 7.70 -0.53 8.20
C TRP A 122 6.48 -1.43 8.03
N VAL A 123 5.93 -1.89 9.14
CA VAL A 123 4.78 -2.81 9.16
C VAL A 123 3.64 -2.25 9.99
N ASP A 124 2.46 -2.82 9.88
CA ASP A 124 1.34 -2.49 10.77
C ASP A 124 1.54 -3.07 12.18
N TYR A 125 1.80 -4.36 12.28
CA TYR A 125 1.99 -5.09 13.52
C TYR A 125 2.97 -6.25 13.33
N LEU A 126 4.03 -6.25 14.13
CA LEU A 126 5.15 -7.16 13.99
C LEU A 126 4.74 -8.64 14.13
N PRO A 127 3.97 -9.07 15.14
CA PRO A 127 3.54 -10.47 15.25
C PRO A 127 2.73 -10.98 14.05
N SER A 128 1.85 -10.15 13.46
CA SER A 128 1.12 -10.53 12.24
C SER A 128 2.07 -10.64 11.06
N THR A 129 2.96 -9.67 10.87
CA THR A 129 3.96 -9.71 9.78
C THR A 129 4.81 -10.97 9.85
N LEU A 130 5.36 -11.29 11.01
CA LEU A 130 6.25 -12.44 11.23
C LEU A 130 5.53 -13.79 11.12
N SER A 131 4.20 -13.81 11.03
CA SER A 131 3.41 -15.03 10.84
C SER A 131 2.75 -15.13 9.46
N GLN A 132 2.48 -13.99 8.79
CA GLN A 132 1.58 -13.94 7.63
C GLN A 132 2.17 -13.27 6.38
N ALA A 133 3.19 -12.42 6.50
CA ALA A 133 3.80 -11.78 5.34
C ALA A 133 4.76 -12.74 4.65
N GLY A 134 4.26 -13.53 3.69
CA GLY A 134 5.00 -14.61 3.03
C GLY A 134 6.37 -14.21 2.49
N GLU A 135 6.44 -13.05 1.83
CA GLU A 135 7.69 -12.48 1.31
C GLU A 135 8.77 -12.23 2.37
N ILE A 136 8.39 -11.91 3.61
CA ILE A 136 9.31 -11.70 4.72
C ILE A 136 9.59 -13.02 5.44
N VAL A 137 8.54 -13.79 5.73
CA VAL A 137 8.61 -15.05 6.47
C VAL A 137 9.49 -16.07 5.75
N ASP A 138 9.35 -16.20 4.43
CA ASP A 138 10.13 -17.15 3.64
C ASP A 138 11.61 -16.78 3.60
N MET A 139 11.94 -15.49 3.51
CA MET A 139 13.33 -15.03 3.56
C MET A 139 13.97 -15.24 4.93
N ILE A 140 13.21 -15.03 6.02
CA ILE A 140 13.68 -15.33 7.38
C ILE A 140 13.97 -16.83 7.54
N LYS A 141 13.06 -17.69 7.10
CA LYS A 141 13.26 -19.15 7.12
C LYS A 141 14.48 -19.59 6.30
N ALA A 142 14.74 -18.91 5.19
CA ALA A 142 15.90 -19.16 4.34
C ALA A 142 17.22 -18.60 4.89
N GLY A 143 17.18 -17.84 6.00
CA GLY A 143 18.36 -17.16 6.56
C GLY A 143 18.88 -15.99 5.71
N ALA A 144 18.06 -15.50 4.77
CA ALA A 144 18.40 -14.41 3.85
C ALA A 144 17.91 -13.03 4.33
N PHE A 145 17.12 -12.99 5.40
CA PHE A 145 16.63 -11.80 6.07
C PHE A 145 16.45 -12.11 7.57
N SER A 146 16.52 -11.09 8.42
CA SER A 146 16.30 -11.21 9.86
C SER A 146 15.26 -10.20 10.33
N ALA A 147 14.49 -10.55 11.35
CA ALA A 147 13.38 -9.72 11.84
C ALA A 147 13.84 -8.35 12.36
N ASP A 148 15.07 -8.22 12.84
CA ASP A 148 15.70 -6.98 13.27
C ASP A 148 16.03 -6.01 12.11
N GLN A 149 15.93 -6.46 10.86
CA GLN A 149 16.06 -5.60 9.68
C GLN A 149 14.76 -4.83 9.37
N LEU A 150 13.63 -5.22 9.96
CA LEU A 150 12.40 -4.43 9.91
C LEU A 150 12.61 -3.12 10.68
N GLN A 151 12.14 -2.01 10.11
CA GLN A 151 12.30 -0.68 10.72
C GLN A 151 11.39 -0.51 11.96
N GLY A 152 10.33 -1.31 12.06
CA GLY A 152 9.38 -1.31 13.16
C GLY A 152 7.95 -1.08 12.70
N GLU A 153 7.07 -0.79 13.66
CA GLU A 153 5.64 -0.58 13.40
C GLU A 153 5.36 0.88 13.01
N ILE A 154 4.42 1.07 12.09
CA ILE A 154 4.06 2.39 11.56
C ILE A 154 3.53 3.33 12.65
N GLY A 155 2.93 2.78 13.71
CA GLY A 155 2.49 3.56 14.88
C GLY A 155 3.66 4.21 15.63
N ALA A 156 4.76 3.49 15.85
CA ALA A 156 5.97 4.04 16.48
C ALA A 156 6.64 5.09 15.59
N GLN A 157 6.56 4.93 14.27
CA GLN A 157 7.05 5.95 13.34
C GLN A 157 6.18 7.21 13.43
N LEU A 158 4.86 7.06 13.48
CA LEU A 158 3.90 8.15 13.59
C LEU A 158 4.05 8.92 14.91
N SER A 159 4.35 8.24 16.03
CA SER A 159 4.59 8.87 17.33
C SER A 159 5.98 9.52 17.45
N GLY A 160 6.88 9.28 16.50
CA GLY A 160 8.25 9.81 16.49
C GLY A 160 9.24 8.99 17.32
N GLU A 161 8.86 7.80 17.77
CA GLU A 161 9.74 6.88 18.52
C GLU A 161 10.82 6.27 17.65
N ILE A 162 10.50 5.99 16.38
CA ILE A 162 11.46 5.51 15.37
C ILE A 162 11.50 6.46 14.16
N PRO A 163 12.64 6.56 13.46
CA PRO A 163 12.76 7.43 12.30
C PRO A 163 11.87 6.93 11.14
N GLY A 164 11.51 7.87 10.26
CA GLY A 164 10.95 7.55 8.95
C GLY A 164 12.05 7.40 7.90
N ARG A 165 11.76 7.87 6.68
CA ARG A 165 12.73 7.97 5.58
C ARG A 165 13.99 8.73 6.01
N SER A 166 15.17 8.18 5.72
CA SER A 166 16.47 8.75 6.09
C SER A 166 17.20 9.44 4.93
N SER A 167 16.86 9.15 3.67
CA SER A 167 17.44 9.83 2.50
C SER A 167 16.45 9.95 1.32
N PRO A 168 16.71 10.87 0.36
CA PRO A 168 15.89 11.00 -0.84
C PRO A 168 15.86 9.73 -1.70
N ASP A 169 16.97 8.99 -1.76
CA ASP A 169 17.12 7.79 -2.60
C ASP A 169 16.67 6.49 -1.93
N GLN A 170 16.40 6.52 -0.62
CA GLN A 170 15.95 5.34 0.13
C GLN A 170 14.63 4.82 -0.44
N ILE A 171 14.54 3.51 -0.69
CA ILE A 171 13.27 2.88 -1.00
C ILE A 171 12.58 2.56 0.32
N THR A 172 11.37 3.10 0.53
CA THR A 172 10.61 2.85 1.76
C THR A 172 9.40 1.99 1.47
N VAL A 173 9.13 1.01 2.32
CA VAL A 173 8.02 0.07 2.17
C VAL A 173 7.15 0.14 3.41
N TYR A 174 5.85 0.27 3.22
CA TYR A 174 4.87 -0.06 4.24
C TYR A 174 4.20 -1.38 3.84
N ARG A 175 4.38 -2.41 4.66
CA ARG A 175 3.66 -3.69 4.50
C ARG A 175 2.44 -3.69 5.42
N SER A 176 1.26 -3.77 4.82
CA SER A 176 -0.03 -3.74 5.50
C SER A 176 -0.76 -5.09 5.39
N LEU A 177 -0.99 -5.75 6.52
CA LEU A 177 -1.84 -6.94 6.64
C LEU A 177 -3.23 -6.63 7.21
N GLY A 178 -3.37 -5.48 7.86
CA GLY A 178 -4.56 -5.03 8.59
C GLY A 178 -4.48 -5.36 10.08
N ILE A 179 -4.91 -4.43 10.91
CA ILE A 179 -5.03 -4.63 12.36
C ILE A 179 -6.40 -4.17 12.86
N ALA A 180 -7.00 -4.94 13.77
CA ALA A 180 -8.33 -4.64 14.30
C ALA A 180 -8.43 -3.25 14.98
N ALA A 181 -7.31 -2.72 15.47
CA ALA A 181 -7.26 -1.38 16.05
C ALA A 181 -7.57 -0.29 15.00
N GLN A 182 -7.18 -0.47 13.73
CA GLN A 182 -7.50 0.47 12.65
C GLN A 182 -9.01 0.46 12.38
N ASP A 183 -9.62 -0.72 12.32
CA ASP A 183 -11.07 -0.87 12.13
C ASP A 183 -11.85 -0.23 13.28
N LEU A 184 -11.45 -0.48 14.53
CA LEU A 184 -12.08 0.10 15.71
C LEU A 184 -11.95 1.63 15.74
N ALA A 185 -10.79 2.17 15.37
CA ALA A 185 -10.58 3.62 15.30
C ALA A 185 -11.50 4.26 14.23
N ALA A 186 -11.60 3.65 13.05
CA ALA A 186 -12.48 4.11 11.98
C ALA A 186 -13.96 4.01 12.39
N ALA A 187 -14.38 2.88 12.95
CA ALA A 187 -15.74 2.66 13.43
C ALA A 187 -16.11 3.65 14.54
N HIS A 188 -15.21 3.91 15.49
CA HIS A 188 -15.40 4.91 16.53
C HIS A 188 -15.58 6.31 15.93
N HIS A 189 -14.72 6.71 14.99
CA HIS A 189 -14.84 8.00 14.31
C HIS A 189 -16.20 8.16 13.60
N VAL A 190 -16.61 7.15 12.83
CA VAL A 190 -17.90 7.16 12.12
C VAL A 190 -19.06 7.21 13.10
N LEU A 191 -19.03 6.45 14.19
CA LEU A 191 -20.05 6.44 15.23
C LEU A 191 -20.19 7.82 15.88
N THR A 192 -19.08 8.44 16.29
CA THR A 192 -19.07 9.78 16.88
C THR A 192 -19.66 10.82 15.93
N ARG A 193 -19.29 10.75 14.63
CA ARG A 193 -19.84 11.65 13.60
C ARG A 193 -21.34 11.44 13.37
N ALA A 194 -21.78 10.18 13.36
CA ALA A 194 -23.20 9.84 13.20
C ALA A 194 -24.03 10.35 14.38
N GLN A 195 -23.56 10.17 15.61
CA GLN A 195 -24.20 10.70 16.82
C GLN A 195 -24.32 12.23 16.78
N ALA A 196 -23.22 12.93 16.46
CA ALA A 196 -23.22 14.39 16.35
C ALA A 196 -24.17 14.92 15.25
N ALA A 197 -24.39 14.13 14.20
CA ALA A 197 -25.29 14.46 13.09
C ALA A 197 -26.72 13.91 13.25
N ASN A 198 -27.06 13.30 14.40
CA ASN A 198 -28.33 12.59 14.62
C ASN A 198 -28.67 11.58 13.51
N ARG A 199 -27.67 10.81 13.06
CA ARG A 199 -27.81 9.74 12.06
C ARG A 199 -27.70 8.37 12.71
N GLY A 200 -28.46 7.41 12.18
CA GLY A 200 -28.49 6.02 12.66
C GLY A 200 -29.80 5.66 13.35
N GLN A 201 -29.88 4.43 13.86
CA GLN A 201 -31.06 3.90 14.55
C GLN A 201 -30.61 3.21 15.84
N HIS A 202 -31.28 3.54 16.96
CA HIS A 202 -31.08 2.82 18.20
C HIS A 202 -31.79 1.48 18.12
N VAL A 203 -31.07 0.39 18.41
CA VAL A 203 -31.61 -0.96 18.46
C VAL A 203 -31.32 -1.52 19.85
N SER A 204 -32.37 -1.93 20.56
CA SER A 204 -32.23 -2.60 21.85
C SER A 204 -31.97 -4.10 21.61
N MET A 205 -30.93 -4.64 22.24
CA MET A 205 -30.73 -6.10 22.28
C MET A 205 -31.50 -6.64 23.49
N ASN A 206 -32.43 -7.57 23.26
CA ASN A 206 -33.15 -8.30 24.31
C ASN A 206 -32.24 -9.30 25.03
#